data_AF-A0A3D8QTY9-F1
#
_entry.id   AF-A0A3D8QTY9-F1
#
_cell.length_a   1.000
_cell.length_b   1.000
_cell.length_c   1.000
_cell.angle_alpha   90.00
_cell.angle_beta   90.00
_cell.angle_gamma   90.00
#
_symmetry.space_group_name_H-M   'P 1'
#
loop_
_entity.id
_entity.type
_entity.pdbx_description
1 polymer ?
#
loop_
_entity_poly.entity_id
_entity_poly.type
_entity_poly.pdbx_seq_one_letter_code
_entity_poly.pdbx_strand_id
1 'polypeptide(L)'
;MDALPVFEQTGLSYASSCTAIDLAGAQHPVMHACGHDMHVTCALAAAEILANTIEAWSETAVVLIQPDEEGGRGADAMIADGLFEP
;
A
#
# COMPACT_ATOMS: atom_id res chain seq x y z
N MET A 1 -1.95 -3.69 0.82
CA MET A 1 -0.74 -3.07 0.26
C MET A 1 0.30 -4.15 0.10
N ASP A 2 1.19 -4.05 -0.89
CA ASP A 2 2.25 -5.03 -1.07
C ASP A 2 3.28 -5.01 0.07
N ALA A 3 3.95 -6.14 0.21
CA ALA A 3 4.92 -6.46 1.26
C ALA A 3 6.02 -7.31 0.65
N LEU A 4 7.08 -7.59 1.41
CA LEU A 4 8.26 -8.30 0.93
C LEU A 4 8.35 -9.72 1.50
N PRO A 5 9.00 -10.67 0.78
CA PRO A 5 9.24 -12.03 1.23
C PRO A 5 10.36 -12.09 2.29
N VAL A 6 10.14 -11.41 3.41
CA VAL A 6 11.10 -11.21 4.50
C VAL A 6 10.53 -11.79 5.78
N PHE A 7 11.35 -12.60 6.48
CA PHE A 7 11.01 -13.06 7.82
C PHE A 7 11.23 -11.93 8.82
N GLU A 8 10.17 -11.51 9.50
CA GLU A 8 10.25 -10.41 10.46
C GLU A 8 10.97 -10.83 11.75
N GLN A 9 12.02 -10.09 12.11
CA GLN A 9 12.85 -10.34 13.30
C GLN A 9 12.87 -9.14 14.27
N THR A 10 11.88 -8.25 14.17
CA THR A 10 11.80 -7.03 14.98
C THR A 10 11.50 -7.31 16.46
N GLY A 11 10.82 -8.42 16.75
CA GLY A 11 10.36 -8.76 18.11
C GLY A 11 9.21 -7.89 18.61
N LEU A 12 8.58 -7.11 17.73
CA LEU A 12 7.44 -6.26 18.07
C LEU A 12 6.20 -7.11 18.33
N SER A 13 5.31 -6.65 19.21
CA SER A 13 4.08 -7.37 19.55
C SER A 13 3.11 -7.56 18.38
N TYR A 14 3.27 -6.74 17.34
CA TYR A 14 2.51 -6.78 16.10
C TYR A 14 3.32 -7.34 14.90
N ALA A 15 4.49 -7.95 15.17
CA ALA A 15 5.30 -8.56 14.12
C ALA A 15 4.48 -9.57 13.31
N SER A 16 4.70 -9.58 12.00
CA SER A 16 3.99 -10.42 11.06
C SER A 16 4.19 -11.90 11.37
N SER A 17 3.09 -12.65 11.29
CA SER A 17 3.06 -14.12 11.27
C SER A 17 2.56 -14.66 9.94
N CYS A 18 2.37 -13.78 8.95
CA CYS A 18 1.78 -14.11 7.67
C CYS A 18 2.79 -14.81 6.73
N THR A 19 2.25 -15.65 5.86
CA THR A 19 2.99 -16.24 4.74
C THR A 19 2.20 -16.07 3.44
N ALA A 20 2.90 -16.02 2.30
CA ALA A 20 2.31 -15.92 0.98
C ALA A 20 2.98 -16.90 0.01
N ILE A 21 2.26 -17.29 -1.04
CA ILE A 21 2.80 -18.11 -2.13
C ILE A 21 3.21 -17.18 -3.25
N ASP A 22 4.46 -17.29 -3.72
CA ASP A 22 4.95 -16.53 -4.86
C ASP A 22 4.44 -17.08 -6.20
N LEU A 23 4.78 -16.40 -7.30
CA LEU A 23 4.38 -16.82 -8.64
C LEU A 23 4.99 -18.18 -9.07
N ALA A 24 6.06 -18.62 -8.40
CA ALA A 24 6.67 -19.92 -8.63
C ALA A 24 6.05 -21.04 -7.75
N GLY A 25 5.08 -20.72 -6.90
CA GLY A 25 4.41 -21.66 -6.02
C GLY A 25 5.14 -21.89 -4.69
N ALA A 26 6.21 -21.16 -4.40
CA ALA A 26 6.96 -21.29 -3.15
C ALA A 26 6.32 -20.44 -2.04
N GLN A 27 6.26 -20.99 -0.83
CA GLN A 27 5.73 -20.30 0.34
C GLN A 27 6.84 -19.49 1.03
N HIS A 28 6.57 -18.21 1.30
CA HIS A 28 7.51 -17.28 1.95
C HIS A 28 6.86 -16.58 3.15
N PRO A 29 7.64 -16.21 4.19
CA PRO A 29 7.19 -15.27 5.19
C PRO A 29 6.96 -13.88 4.58
N VAL A 30 6.10 -13.07 5.20
CA VAL A 30 5.73 -11.74 4.69
C VAL A 30 6.02 -10.68 5.75
N MET A 31 6.62 -9.56 5.35
CA MET A 31 6.82 -8.38 6.21
C MET A 31 6.65 -7.10 5.40
N HIS A 32 6.00 -6.08 5.96
CA HIS A 32 6.05 -4.71 5.43
C HIS A 32 7.41 -4.05 5.71
N ALA A 33 8.49 -4.64 5.18
CA ALA A 33 9.86 -4.23 5.46
C ALA A 33 10.25 -2.89 4.83
N CYS A 34 9.43 -2.37 3.91
CA CYS A 34 9.60 -1.07 3.24
C CYS A 34 8.65 0.03 3.78
N GLY A 35 7.86 -0.27 4.83
CA GLY A 35 6.99 0.72 5.48
C GLY A 35 5.69 1.03 4.75
N HIS A 36 5.25 0.16 3.83
CA HIS A 36 4.02 0.33 3.07
C HIS A 36 2.76 0.34 3.94
N ASP A 37 2.78 -0.36 5.07
CA ASP A 37 1.78 -0.27 6.13
C ASP A 37 1.68 1.14 6.73
N MET A 38 2.82 1.77 7.04
CA MET A 38 2.87 3.15 7.54
C MET A 38 2.37 4.14 6.49
N HIS A 39 2.85 4.04 5.24
CA HIS A 39 2.41 4.93 4.16
C HIS A 39 0.89 4.89 3.97
N VAL A 40 0.29 3.69 3.95
CA VAL A 40 -1.17 3.54 3.83
C VAL A 40 -1.88 4.10 5.06
N THR A 41 -1.37 3.87 6.26
CA THR A 41 -1.96 4.41 7.49
C THR A 41 -1.99 5.94 7.46
N CYS A 42 -0.88 6.58 7.09
CA CYS A 42 -0.80 8.04 6.95
C CYS A 42 -1.70 8.57 5.83
N ALA A 43 -1.76 7.88 4.69
CA ALA A 43 -2.62 8.27 3.56
C ALA A 43 -4.10 8.21 3.93
N LEU A 44 -4.53 7.18 4.67
CA LEU A 44 -5.91 7.07 5.17
C LEU A 44 -6.25 8.20 6.14
N ALA A 45 -5.36 8.52 7.08
CA ALA A 45 -5.56 9.64 8.01
C ALA A 45 -5.63 10.98 7.27
N ALA A 46 -4.75 11.20 6.27
CA ALA A 46 -4.80 12.40 5.45
C ALA A 46 -6.10 12.48 4.63
N ALA A 47 -6.55 11.37 4.04
CA ALA A 47 -7.81 11.29 3.31
C ALA A 47 -9.01 11.64 4.21
N GLU A 48 -9.03 11.14 5.44
CA GLU A 48 -10.05 11.47 6.43
C GLU A 48 -10.06 12.97 6.77
N ILE A 49 -8.89 13.57 7.00
CA ILE A 49 -8.78 15.01 7.27
C ILE A 49 -9.28 15.82 6.07
N LEU A 50 -8.85 15.48 4.86
CA LEU A 50 -9.26 16.17 3.63
C LEU A 50 -10.78 16.09 3.43
N ALA A 51 -11.36 14.90 3.62
CA ALA A 51 -12.80 14.70 3.52
C ALA A 51 -13.59 15.50 4.57
N ASN A 52 -13.06 15.62 5.79
CA ASN A 52 -13.72 16.33 6.90
C ASN A 52 -13.47 17.85 6.92
N THR A 53 -12.65 18.38 6.00
CA THR A 53 -12.32 19.81 5.91
C THR A 53 -12.59 20.36 4.51
N ILE A 54 -13.58 19.80 3.81
CA ILE A 54 -13.89 20.12 2.41
C ILE A 54 -14.17 21.63 2.20
N GLU A 55 -14.66 22.34 3.21
CA GLU A 55 -14.88 23.78 3.18
C GLU A 55 -13.59 24.62 3.22
N ALA A 56 -12.46 24.03 3.61
CA ALA A 56 -11.17 24.69 3.72
C ALA A 56 -10.33 24.61 2.44
N TRP A 57 -10.78 23.87 1.42
CA TRP A 57 -10.09 23.70 0.15
C TRP A 57 -11.07 23.62 -1.02
N SER A 58 -10.54 23.52 -2.24
CA SER A 58 -11.33 23.47 -3.48
C SER A 58 -10.71 22.49 -4.46
N GLU A 59 -11.47 22.10 -5.48
CA GLU A 59 -11.13 21.06 -6.47
C GLU A 59 -11.26 19.63 -5.94
N THR A 60 -10.60 18.67 -6.59
CA THR A 60 -10.68 17.23 -6.28
C THR A 60 -9.32 16.71 -5.82
N ALA A 61 -9.31 16.03 -4.68
CA ALA A 61 -8.15 15.25 -4.22
C ALA A 61 -8.38 13.77 -4.54
N VAL A 62 -7.45 13.15 -5.29
CA VAL A 62 -7.47 11.72 -5.58
C VAL A 62 -6.40 11.03 -4.74
N VAL A 63 -6.81 10.14 -3.85
CA VAL A 63 -5.91 9.37 -2.97
C VAL A 63 -5.65 8.01 -3.60
N LEU A 64 -4.38 7.69 -3.85
CA LEU A 64 -3.97 6.47 -4.52
C LEU A 64 -3.24 5.54 -3.56
N ILE A 65 -3.74 4.32 -3.46
CA ILE A 65 -3.08 3.21 -2.75
C ILE A 65 -2.63 2.20 -3.80
N GLN A 66 -1.40 2.38 -4.29
CA GLN A 66 -0.87 1.61 -5.41
C GLN A 66 -0.37 0.24 -4.94
N PRO A 67 -0.91 -0.89 -5.43
CA PRO A 67 -0.33 -2.21 -5.12
C PRO A 67 1.01 -2.41 -5.84
N ASP A 68 1.71 -3.50 -5.54
CA ASP A 68 2.80 -4.06 -6.37
C ASP A 68 3.87 -3.02 -6.81
N GLU A 69 4.28 -2.17 -5.87
CA GLU A 69 5.38 -1.22 -6.03
C GLU A 69 6.72 -1.94 -6.05
N GLU A 70 6.92 -2.91 -5.15
CA GLU A 70 8.15 -3.70 -5.06
C GLU A 70 8.34 -4.58 -6.30
N GLY A 71 7.24 -4.97 -6.95
CA GLY A 71 7.24 -5.67 -8.22
C GLY A 71 7.38 -4.76 -9.44
N GLY A 72 7.30 -3.43 -9.25
CA GLY A 72 7.45 -2.40 -10.28
C GLY A 72 6.32 -2.36 -11.32
N ARG A 73 5.15 -2.94 -11.03
CA ARG A 73 4.06 -3.07 -12.01
C ARG A 73 2.79 -2.32 -11.64
N GLY A 74 2.62 -1.98 -10.36
CA GLY A 74 1.39 -1.38 -9.87
C GLY A 74 0.97 -0.10 -10.56
N ALA A 75 1.90 0.86 -10.64
CA ALA A 75 1.64 2.16 -11.25
C ALA A 75 1.21 2.02 -12.72
N ASP A 76 1.98 1.28 -13.52
CA ASP A 76 1.67 1.04 -14.93
C ASP A 76 0.33 0.34 -15.12
N ALA A 77 -0.01 -0.62 -14.26
CA ALA A 77 -1.29 -1.31 -14.29
C ALA A 77 -2.46 -0.37 -13.96
N MET A 78 -2.33 0.50 -12.95
CA MET A 78 -3.36 1.49 -12.63
C MET A 78 -3.57 2.48 -13.78
N ILE A 79 -2.49 2.94 -14.42
CA ILE A 79 -2.58 3.82 -15.60
C ILE A 79 -3.29 3.11 -16.75
N ALA A 80 -2.92 1.85 -17.03
CA ALA A 80 -3.55 1.04 -18.07
C ALA A 80 -5.04 0.76 -17.78
N ASP A 81 -5.46 0.76 -16.52
CA ASP A 81 -6.85 0.61 -16.08
C ASP A 81 -7.63 1.95 -16.07
N GLY A 82 -7.07 3.00 -16.68
CA GLY A 82 -7.77 4.27 -16.88
C GLY A 82 -7.70 5.21 -15.68
N LEU A 83 -6.66 5.14 -14.83
CA LEU A 83 -6.49 6.06 -13.67
C LEU A 83 -6.65 7.55 -14.03
N PHE A 84 -6.29 7.95 -15.25
CA PHE A 84 -6.41 9.33 -15.72
C PHE A 84 -7.62 9.58 -16.63
N GLU A 85 -8.47 8.59 -16.85
CA GLU A 85 -9.66 8.68 -17.67
C GLU A 85 -10.88 9.04 -16.80
N PRO A 86 -11.59 10.15 -17.08
CA PRO A 86 -12.74 10.59 -16.30
C PRO A 86 -14.04 9.84 -16.60
#